data_AF-A0A951BD79-F1
#
_entry.id   AF-A0A951BD79-F1
#
_cell.length_a   1.000
_cell.length_b   1.000
_cell.length_c   1.000
_cell.angle_alpha   90.00
_cell.angle_beta   90.00
_cell.angle_gamma   90.00
#
_symmetry.space_group_name_H-M   'P 1'
#
loop_
_entity.id
_entity.type
_entity.pdbx_description
1 polymer ?
#
loop_
_entity_poly.entity_id
_entity_poly.type
_entity_poly.pdbx_seq_one_letter_code
_entity_poly.pdbx_strand_id
1 'polypeptide(L)' 'EAGLLREIAVDGSRTYFDTNLSDHHHFLVESTNAIFDIPGASIDVGRLPDAPDGMEIARVDVIVRLRQKA' A
#
# COMPACT_ATOMS: atom_id res chain seq x y z
N GLU A 1 -7.92 -20.17 -12.60
CA GLU A 1 -6.97 -19.45 -11.74
C GLU A 1 -7.77 -18.52 -10.83
N ALA A 2 -7.70 -18.70 -9.52
CA ALA A 2 -8.29 -17.74 -8.59
C ALA A 2 -7.35 -16.53 -8.57
N GLY A 3 -7.84 -15.38 -9.06
CA GLY A 3 -7.07 -14.14 -9.11
C GLY A 3 -6.38 -13.87 -7.78
N LEU A 4 -5.07 -13.70 -7.83
CA LEU A 4 -4.20 -13.51 -6.66
C LEU A 4 -4.69 -12.28 -5.90
N LEU A 5 -5.11 -12.45 -4.64
CA LEU A 5 -5.41 -11.33 -3.75
C LEU A 5 -4.09 -10.69 -3.29
N ARG A 6 -4.02 -9.37 -3.28
CA ARG A 6 -2.87 -8.64 -2.72
C ARG A 6 -3.08 -8.46 -1.22
N GLU A 7 -2.13 -8.90 -0.42
CA GLU A 7 -2.16 -8.69 1.03
C GLU A 7 -1.66 -7.29 1.38
N ILE A 8 -2.42 -6.53 2.18
CA ILE A 8 -2.00 -5.25 2.75
C ILE A 8 -1.81 -5.45 4.26
N ALA A 9 -0.55 -5.46 4.69
CA ALA A 9 -0.18 -5.54 6.10
C ALA A 9 -0.17 -4.14 6.72
N VAL A 10 -1.18 -3.82 7.52
CA VAL A 10 -1.32 -2.51 8.17
C VAL A 10 -0.74 -2.53 9.58
N ASP A 11 -1.06 -3.56 10.35
CA ASP A 11 -0.51 -3.87 11.66
C ASP A 11 -0.78 -5.36 12.00
N GLY A 12 -0.13 -5.89 13.04
CA GLY A 12 -0.25 -7.31 13.41
C GLY A 12 -1.65 -7.74 13.89
N SER A 13 -2.65 -6.86 13.87
CA SER A 13 -4.01 -7.17 14.28
C SER A 13 -4.96 -7.41 13.10
N ARG A 14 -4.64 -6.93 11.89
CA ARG A 14 -5.53 -7.00 10.73
C ARG A 14 -4.79 -7.12 9.41
N THR A 15 -5.31 -8.00 8.56
CA THR A 15 -4.87 -8.22 7.19
C THR A 15 -6.00 -7.85 6.23
N TYR A 16 -5.68 -7.06 5.20
CA TYR A 16 -6.62 -6.71 4.13
C TYR A 16 -6.21 -7.41 2.84
N PHE A 17 -7.21 -7.76 2.03
CA PHE A 17 -7.03 -8.39 0.74
C PHE A 17 -7.60 -7.50 -0.35
N ASP A 18 -6.74 -7.08 -1.26
CA ASP A 18 -7.05 -6.18 -2.35
C ASP A 18 -7.23 -6.98 -3.65
N THR A 19 -8.37 -6.74 -4.31
CA THR A 19 -8.76 -7.37 -5.57
C THR A 19 -8.29 -6.54 -6.78
N ASN A 20 -7.87 -5.29 -6.57
CA ASN A 20 -7.26 -4.46 -7.59
C ASN A 20 -5.79 -4.83 -7.72
N LEU A 21 -5.38 -5.29 -8.92
CA LEU A 21 -4.00 -5.71 -9.16
C LEU A 21 -3.17 -4.65 -9.89
N SER A 22 -3.76 -3.51 -10.23
CA SER A 22 -3.02 -2.39 -10.82
C SER A 22 -1.96 -1.84 -9.83
N ASP A 23 -0.97 -1.12 -10.35
CA ASP A 23 -0.05 -0.38 -9.50
C ASP A 23 -0.79 0.84 -8.92
N HIS A 24 -1.02 0.78 -7.61
CA HIS A 24 -1.70 1.82 -6.86
C HIS A 24 -1.28 1.76 -5.39
N HIS A 25 -1.71 2.75 -4.62
CA HIS A 25 -1.40 2.93 -3.21
C HIS A 25 -2.69 3.11 -2.42
N HIS A 26 -2.61 3.10 -1.09
CA HIS A 26 -3.80 3.10 -0.23
C HIS A 26 -3.79 4.23 0.81
N PHE A 27 -4.97 4.79 1.04
CA PHE A 27 -5.26 5.52 2.28
C PHE A 27 -5.80 4.55 3.34
N LEU A 28 -5.41 4.76 4.59
CA LEU A 28 -6.00 4.11 5.76
C LEU A 28 -6.53 5.16 6.73
N VAL A 29 -7.83 5.13 7.05
CA VAL A 29 -8.41 5.99 8.09
C VAL A 29 -8.29 5.29 9.45
N GLU A 30 -7.47 5.81 10.35
CA GLU A 30 -7.16 5.10 11.61
C GLU A 30 -8.36 4.93 12.53
N SER A 31 -9.32 5.87 12.51
CA SER A 31 -10.50 5.80 13.38
C SER A 31 -11.51 4.73 12.97
N THR A 32 -11.60 4.41 11.67
CA THR A 32 -12.57 3.45 11.13
C THR A 32 -11.91 2.19 10.59
N ASN A 33 -10.60 2.20 10.42
CA ASN A 33 -9.83 1.17 9.73
C ASN A 33 -10.29 0.95 8.27
N ALA A 34 -10.90 1.98 7.67
CA ALA A 34 -11.30 1.93 6.26
C ALA A 34 -10.08 2.14 5.36
N ILE A 35 -10.00 1.33 4.31
CA ILE A 35 -8.96 1.41 3.28
C ILE A 35 -9.61 1.74 1.94
N PHE A 36 -8.97 2.62 1.17
CA PHE A 36 -9.38 2.93 -0.19
C PHE A 36 -8.18 3.38 -1.03
N ASP A 37 -8.29 3.18 -2.34
CA ASP A 37 -7.24 3.49 -3.30
C ASP A 37 -6.95 4.99 -3.34
N ILE A 38 -5.68 5.33 -3.48
CA ILE A 38 -5.23 6.68 -3.82
C ILE A 38 -5.45 6.87 -5.33
N PRO A 39 -6.24 7.86 -5.77
CA PRO A 39 -6.49 8.07 -7.19
C PRO A 39 -5.23 8.54 -7.94
N GLY A 40 -4.87 7.82 -9.02
CA GLY A 40 -3.86 8.23 -10.01
C GLY A 40 -2.41 8.22 -9.51
N ALA A 41 -1.50 8.74 -10.34
CA ALA A 41 -0.07 8.89 -10.06
C ALA A 41 0.23 10.03 -9.06
N SER A 42 -0.55 10.14 -7.99
CA SER A 42 -0.50 11.24 -7.02
C SER A 42 0.56 11.04 -5.93
N ILE A 43 1.34 9.96 -6.00
CA ILE A 43 2.49 9.70 -5.15
C ILE A 43 3.73 9.64 -6.03
N ASP A 44 4.72 10.45 -5.70
CA ASP A 44 6.07 10.33 -6.23
C ASP A 44 7.01 9.88 -5.11
N VAL A 45 7.63 8.71 -5.27
CA VAL A 45 8.63 8.20 -4.33
C VAL A 45 10.00 8.64 -4.84
N GLY A 46 10.38 9.87 -4.48
CA GLY A 46 11.50 10.56 -5.13
C GLY A 46 12.87 9.88 -5.06
N ARG A 47 13.17 9.09 -4.01
CA ARG A 47 14.40 8.29 -3.95
C ARG A 47 14.16 6.97 -3.24
N LEU A 48 14.44 5.87 -3.94
CA LEU A 48 14.53 4.54 -3.35
C LEU A 48 15.98 4.23 -2.93
N PRO A 49 16.18 3.42 -1.90
CA PRO A 49 17.50 2.86 -1.60
C PRO A 49 17.93 1.90 -2.72
N ASP A 50 19.23 1.65 -2.83
CA ASP A 50 19.72 0.59 -3.70
C ASP A 50 19.33 -0.78 -3.11
N ALA A 51 18.99 -1.73 -3.99
CA ALA A 51 18.81 -3.10 -3.58
C ALA A 51 20.16 -3.68 -3.09
N PRO A 52 20.18 -4.50 -2.02
CA PRO A 52 21.38 -5.22 -1.62
C PRO A 52 21.93 -6.11 -2.74
N ASP A 53 23.22 -6.47 -2.65
CA ASP A 53 23.87 -7.33 -3.65
C ASP A 53 23.07 -8.62 -3.91
N GLY A 54 22.84 -8.90 -5.19
CA GLY A 54 22.08 -10.06 -5.65
C GLY A 54 20.56 -9.94 -5.52
N MET A 55 20.03 -8.76 -5.20
CA MET A 55 18.59 -8.50 -5.08
C MET A 55 18.10 -7.46 -6.09
N GLU A 56 16.79 -7.51 -6.37
CA GLU A 56 16.05 -6.48 -7.11
C GLU A 56 14.87 -5.98 -6.28
N ILE A 57 14.49 -4.70 -6.45
CA ILE A 57 13.27 -4.17 -5.83
C ILE A 57 12.09 -4.69 -6.65
N ALA A 58 11.40 -5.70 -6.14
CA ALA A 58 10.22 -6.25 -6.80
C ALA A 58 9.00 -5.31 -6.75
N ARG A 59 8.85 -4.52 -5.69
CA ARG A 59 7.72 -3.61 -5.48
C ARG A 59 7.99 -2.59 -4.36
N VAL A 60 7.28 -1.46 -4.40
CA VAL A 60 7.11 -0.51 -3.30
C VAL A 60 5.63 -0.29 -3.05
N ASP A 61 5.15 -0.66 -1.85
CA ASP A 61 3.78 -0.40 -1.41
C ASP A 61 3.75 0.79 -0.44
N VAL A 62 2.86 1.75 -0.69
CA VAL A 62 2.70 2.96 0.12
C VAL A 62 1.33 2.96 0.77
N ILE A 63 1.30 3.11 2.09
CA ILE A 63 0.07 3.29 2.89
C ILE A 63 0.13 4.65 3.57
N VAL A 64 -0.79 5.54 3.22
CA VAL A 64 -0.91 6.86 3.84
C VAL A 64 -1.97 6.82 4.94
N ARG A 65 -1.53 6.99 6.19
CA ARG A 65 -2.42 6.98 7.37
C ARG A 65 -3.09 8.34 7.57
N LEU A 66 -4.41 8.33 7.64
CA LEU A 66 -5.26 9.50 7.81
C LEU A 66 -5.85 9.54 9.22
N ARG A 67 -5.81 10.72 9.82
CA ARG A 67 -6.57 11.08 11.02
C ARG A 67 -7.45 12.30 10.73
N GLN A 68 -8.55 12.45 11.48
CA GLN A 68 -9.38 13.66 11.37
C GLN A 68 -8.57 14.89 11.78
N LYS A 69 -8.78 16.00 11.07
CA LYS A 69 -8.22 17.30 11.46
C LYS A 69 -8.92 17.77 12.74
N ALA A 70 -8.15 18.41 13.61
CA ALA A 70 -8.67 19.08 14.80
C ALA A 70 -9.37 20.39 14.42
#